data_AF-A0A0L7LC70-F1
#
_entry.id   AF-A0A0L7LC70-F1
#
_cell.length_a   1.000
_cell.length_b   1.000
_cell.length_c   1.000
_cell.angle_alpha   90.00
_cell.angle_beta   90.00
_cell.angle_gamma   90.00
#
_symmetry.space_group_name_H-M   'P 1'
#
loop_
_entity.id
_entity.type
_entity.pdbx_description
1 polymer ?
#
loop_
_entity_poly.entity_id
_entity_poly.type
_entity_poly.pdbx_seq_one_letter_code
_entity_poly.pdbx_strand_id
1 'polypeptide(L)'
;MNEVIRYRGPKGKESQRIEWRILIVDQLSMRMVSACCKMHDISAEGITLVEDIHKKREPLCTMDGIYLITPCEKSVHALINDFSICKSSAARKVKTLKEINIAFLPYESQADEPTMGEGPEKARSQLLVIDRGFDCVSPLLHELTLQAMAYDLLPIENDLKEVLLDENDELWVELRHQHIAVVSQSVTKNLKKFTDSKRMGGGDKQSMRDLSQMIKKMPQYQKELSKYATHLRLAEDCMKAYQGYVDKLCKVEQNVVNFNKMRIIALYIMSKNGISEENLNKLVQHAQLEPSDKQTLLNISNLGLNVCIDGNRKKVYQVPRKERITEQTYQMSRWTPILKVPLQTIFDSEN
;
A
#
# COMPACT_ATOMS: atom_id res chain seq x y z
N MET A 1 -22.66 -1.46 -31.41
CA MET A 1 -23.77 -0.61 -30.92
C MET A 1 -23.82 -0.79 -29.42
N ASN A 2 -23.38 0.22 -28.67
CA ASN A 2 -23.26 0.16 -27.23
C ASN A 2 -24.66 0.23 -26.61
N GLU A 3 -25.15 -0.87 -26.05
CA GLU A 3 -26.36 -0.86 -25.22
C GLU A 3 -26.00 -0.28 -23.84
N VAL A 4 -26.37 0.99 -23.66
CA VAL A 4 -26.42 1.63 -22.35
C VAL A 4 -27.52 0.96 -21.55
N ILE A 5 -27.14 0.15 -20.56
CA ILE A 5 -28.07 -0.47 -19.61
C ILE A 5 -28.82 0.64 -18.87
N ARG A 6 -30.07 0.89 -19.24
CA ARG A 6 -30.96 1.80 -18.51
C ARG A 6 -31.52 1.07 -17.29
N TYR A 7 -30.99 1.38 -16.10
CA TYR A 7 -31.57 0.96 -14.84
C TYR A 7 -32.96 1.61 -14.64
N ARG A 8 -33.98 0.81 -14.33
CA ARG A 8 -35.30 1.29 -13.87
C ARG A 8 -35.39 1.06 -12.36
N GLY A 9 -35.27 2.13 -11.58
CA GLY A 9 -35.39 2.09 -10.13
C GLY A 9 -36.82 1.81 -9.63
N PRO A 10 -37.00 1.58 -8.31
CA PRO A 10 -38.29 1.23 -7.73
C PRO A 10 -39.25 2.41 -7.76
N LYS A 11 -40.52 2.16 -8.09
CA LYS A 11 -41.58 3.18 -8.06
C LYS A 11 -42.06 3.39 -6.62
N GLY A 12 -41.78 4.56 -6.05
CA GLY A 12 -42.46 5.05 -4.84
C GLY A 12 -41.57 5.89 -3.92
N LYS A 13 -41.87 7.20 -3.90
CA LYS A 13 -41.29 8.34 -3.15
C LYS A 13 -40.56 9.31 -4.09
N GLU A 14 -40.90 10.60 -3.97
CA GLU A 14 -40.50 11.72 -4.85
C GLU A 14 -39.08 11.55 -5.38
N SER A 15 -38.98 11.09 -6.62
CA SER A 15 -37.70 10.85 -7.26
C SER A 15 -37.07 12.21 -7.56
N GLN A 16 -36.15 12.66 -6.71
CA GLN A 16 -35.15 13.64 -7.13
C GLN A 16 -34.54 13.09 -8.41
N ARG A 17 -34.80 13.79 -9.52
CA ARG A 17 -34.25 13.43 -10.83
C ARG A 17 -32.73 13.53 -10.69
N ILE A 18 -32.05 12.38 -10.64
CA ILE A 18 -30.59 12.33 -10.57
C ILE A 18 -30.06 13.04 -11.82
N GLU A 19 -29.48 14.20 -11.60
CA GLU A 19 -28.84 14.99 -12.65
C GLU A 19 -27.43 14.43 -12.85
N TRP A 20 -27.14 14.01 -14.08
CA TRP A 20 -25.84 13.45 -14.41
C TRP A 20 -24.76 14.53 -14.42
N ARG A 21 -23.63 14.23 -13.80
CA ARG A 21 -22.49 15.14 -13.67
C ARG A 21 -21.18 14.45 -14.06
N ILE A 22 -20.17 15.27 -14.34
CA ILE A 22 -18.82 14.81 -14.64
C ILE A 22 -17.95 15.13 -13.43
N LEU A 23 -17.13 14.18 -12.99
CA LEU A 23 -16.16 14.39 -11.93
C LEU A 23 -14.78 14.65 -12.56
N ILE A 24 -14.27 15.86 -12.42
CA ILE A 24 -12.95 16.28 -12.89
C ILE A 24 -11.98 16.25 -11.72
N VAL A 25 -10.92 15.47 -11.84
CA VAL A 25 -9.92 15.26 -10.78
C VAL A 25 -8.52 15.52 -11.28
N ASP A 26 -7.60 15.82 -10.37
CA ASP A 26 -6.17 15.78 -10.65
C ASP A 26 -5.53 14.46 -10.18
N GLN A 27 -4.22 14.30 -10.35
CA GLN A 27 -3.53 13.05 -10.04
C GLN A 27 -3.64 12.65 -8.56
N LEU A 28 -3.59 13.61 -7.63
CA LEU A 28 -3.71 13.33 -6.20
C LEU A 28 -5.15 12.99 -5.82
N SER A 29 -6.10 13.78 -6.31
CA SER A 29 -7.52 13.61 -6.02
C SER A 29 -8.07 12.33 -6.62
N MET A 30 -7.60 11.93 -7.81
CA MET A 30 -7.91 10.64 -8.43
C MET A 30 -7.50 9.49 -7.51
N ARG A 31 -6.28 9.53 -6.96
CA ARG A 31 -5.78 8.50 -6.05
C ARG A 31 -6.58 8.47 -4.74
N MET A 32 -6.97 9.63 -4.22
CA MET A 32 -7.80 9.73 -3.02
C MET A 32 -9.18 9.12 -3.23
N VAL A 33 -9.87 9.49 -4.31
CA VAL A 33 -11.19 8.93 -4.67
C VAL A 33 -11.10 7.43 -4.92
N SER A 34 -10.07 6.97 -5.62
CA SER A 34 -9.86 5.55 -5.91
C SER A 34 -9.58 4.71 -4.66
N ALA A 35 -9.03 5.30 -3.60
CA ALA A 35 -8.74 4.60 -2.36
C ALA A 35 -10.00 4.38 -1.50
N CYS A 36 -10.96 5.30 -1.53
CA CYS A 36 -12.14 5.26 -0.66
C CYS A 36 -13.46 4.94 -1.36
N CYS A 37 -13.56 5.06 -2.69
CA CYS A 37 -14.81 4.91 -3.42
C CYS A 37 -14.65 3.94 -4.61
N LYS A 38 -15.61 3.02 -4.78
CA LYS A 38 -15.67 2.20 -6.00
C LYS A 38 -16.38 2.97 -7.11
N MET A 39 -16.10 2.61 -8.36
CA MET A 39 -16.74 3.23 -9.52
C MET A 39 -18.27 3.17 -9.47
N HIS A 40 -18.85 2.07 -8.96
CA HIS A 40 -20.30 1.93 -8.87
C HIS A 40 -20.92 2.83 -7.79
N ASP A 41 -20.20 3.13 -6.70
CA ASP A 41 -20.67 4.05 -5.66
C ASP A 41 -20.75 5.47 -6.24
N ILE A 42 -19.70 5.88 -6.96
CA ILE A 42 -19.62 7.18 -7.64
C ILE A 42 -20.72 7.30 -8.71
N SER A 43 -20.93 6.24 -9.50
CA SER A 43 -21.99 6.24 -10.53
C SER A 43 -23.40 6.21 -9.97
N ALA A 44 -23.63 5.58 -8.82
CA ALA A 44 -24.93 5.57 -8.15
C ALA A 44 -25.35 6.98 -7.69
N GLU A 45 -24.37 7.82 -7.34
CA GLU A 45 -24.57 9.22 -6.93
C GLU A 45 -24.66 10.22 -8.11
N GLY A 46 -24.87 9.73 -9.33
CA GLY A 46 -25.13 10.57 -10.51
C GLY A 46 -23.88 11.05 -11.23
N ILE A 47 -22.70 10.48 -10.99
CA ILE A 47 -21.50 10.75 -11.78
C ILE A 47 -21.42 9.79 -12.97
N THR A 48 -21.40 10.33 -14.19
CA THR A 48 -21.32 9.51 -15.40
C THR A 48 -19.88 9.25 -15.87
N LEU A 49 -18.96 10.17 -15.58
CA LEU A 49 -17.59 10.18 -16.09
C LEU A 49 -16.65 10.72 -15.03
N VAL A 50 -15.46 10.14 -14.94
CA VAL A 50 -14.35 10.62 -14.12
C VAL A 50 -13.19 10.94 -15.07
N GLU A 51 -12.76 12.19 -15.13
CA GLU A 51 -11.74 12.65 -16.06
C GLU A 51 -10.59 13.37 -15.36
N ASP A 52 -9.40 13.28 -15.95
CA ASP A 52 -8.19 13.97 -15.47
C ASP A 52 -8.13 15.40 -16.03
N ILE A 53 -8.03 16.39 -15.14
CA ILE A 53 -7.98 17.82 -15.49
C ILE A 53 -6.79 18.17 -16.39
N HIS A 54 -5.69 17.43 -16.30
CA HIS A 54 -4.48 17.66 -17.09
C HIS A 54 -4.48 16.97 -18.45
N LYS A 55 -5.45 16.08 -18.72
CA LYS A 55 -5.61 15.44 -20.02
C LYS A 55 -6.55 16.27 -20.91
N LYS A 56 -6.39 16.12 -22.22
CA LYS A 56 -7.33 16.70 -23.19
C LYS A 56 -8.66 15.97 -23.07
N ARG A 57 -9.74 16.72 -22.85
CA ARG A 57 -11.11 16.25 -22.63
C ARG A 57 -12.05 16.82 -23.68
N GLU A 58 -13.15 16.13 -23.93
CA GLU A 58 -14.20 16.64 -24.81
C GLU A 58 -15.09 17.66 -24.06
N PRO A 59 -15.37 18.85 -24.63
CA PRO A 59 -16.21 19.84 -23.96
C PRO A 59 -17.68 19.40 -23.86
N LEU A 60 -18.12 19.01 -22.66
CA LEU A 60 -19.51 18.63 -22.39
C LEU A 60 -20.30 19.78 -21.75
N CYS A 61 -20.68 20.77 -22.57
CA CYS A 61 -21.28 22.05 -22.11
C CYS A 61 -22.71 21.93 -21.52
N THR A 62 -23.36 20.78 -21.68
CA THR A 62 -24.73 20.53 -21.22
C THR A 62 -24.80 19.87 -19.85
N MET A 63 -23.65 19.48 -19.29
CA MET A 63 -23.55 18.79 -18.01
C MET A 63 -22.79 19.64 -17.01
N ASP A 64 -23.14 19.51 -15.73
CA ASP A 64 -22.37 20.13 -14.65
C ASP A 64 -21.10 19.32 -14.38
N GLY A 65 -19.98 20.03 -14.21
CA GLY A 65 -18.70 19.46 -13.77
C GLY A 65 -18.47 19.70 -12.28
N ILE A 66 -18.10 18.64 -11.56
CA ILE A 66 -17.60 18.69 -10.19
C ILE A 66 -16.08 18.62 -10.25
N TYR A 67 -15.41 19.68 -9.82
CA TYR A 67 -13.96 19.73 -9.77
C TYR A 67 -13.47 19.39 -8.37
N LEU A 68 -12.79 18.26 -8.24
CA LEU A 68 -12.09 17.84 -7.03
C LEU A 68 -10.61 17.85 -7.35
N ILE A 69 -9.95 18.97 -7.06
CA ILE A 69 -8.57 19.25 -7.47
C ILE A 69 -7.77 19.83 -6.32
N THR A 70 -6.46 19.60 -6.34
CA THR A 70 -5.50 20.26 -5.47
C THR A 70 -5.44 21.74 -5.82
N PRO A 71 -5.40 22.66 -4.84
CA PRO A 71 -5.28 24.10 -5.08
C PRO A 71 -3.85 24.49 -5.48
N CYS A 72 -3.35 23.92 -6.59
CA CYS A 72 -2.06 24.24 -7.17
C CYS A 72 -2.22 25.06 -8.46
N GLU A 73 -1.19 25.82 -8.79
CA GLU A 73 -1.18 26.70 -9.96
C GLU A 73 -1.61 25.96 -11.23
N LYS A 74 -1.06 24.76 -11.47
CA LYS A 74 -1.35 23.95 -12.65
C LYS A 74 -2.83 23.56 -12.76
N SER A 75 -3.45 23.10 -11.67
CA SER A 75 -4.85 22.66 -11.65
C SER A 75 -5.81 23.85 -11.75
N VAL A 76 -5.51 24.97 -11.08
CA VAL A 76 -6.33 26.19 -11.14
C VAL A 76 -6.30 26.81 -12.55
N HIS A 77 -5.13 26.85 -13.20
CA HIS A 77 -5.05 27.31 -14.58
C HIS A 77 -5.81 26.39 -15.54
N ALA A 78 -5.72 25.08 -15.37
CA ALA A 78 -6.49 24.13 -16.18
C ALA A 78 -8.00 24.30 -16.00
N LEU A 79 -8.47 24.53 -14.77
CA LEU A 79 -9.86 24.87 -14.47
C LEU A 79 -10.29 26.15 -15.23
N ILE A 80 -9.51 27.22 -15.14
CA ILE A 80 -9.81 28.49 -15.83
C ILE A 80 -9.86 28.30 -17.35
N ASN A 81 -8.97 27.46 -17.89
CA ASN A 81 -8.91 27.17 -19.32
C ASN A 81 -10.16 26.43 -19.82
N ASP A 82 -10.74 25.51 -19.03
CA ASP A 82 -11.96 24.80 -19.40
C ASP A 82 -13.12 25.77 -19.69
N PHE A 83 -13.29 26.81 -18.86
CA PHE A 83 -14.35 27.79 -19.08
C PHE A 83 -14.04 28.77 -20.21
N SER A 84 -12.76 29.05 -20.44
CA SER A 84 -12.33 29.89 -21.57
C SER A 84 -12.69 29.26 -22.91
N ILE A 85 -12.59 27.92 -23.04
CA ILE A 85 -13.02 27.17 -24.23
C ILE A 85 -14.52 27.33 -24.48
N CYS A 86 -15.33 27.35 -23.41
CA CYS A 86 -16.78 27.59 -23.48
C CYS A 86 -17.15 29.08 -23.65
N LYS A 87 -16.20 29.96 -23.97
CA LYS A 87 -16.37 31.42 -24.09
C LYS A 87 -17.02 32.05 -22.85
N SER A 88 -16.76 31.49 -21.68
CA SER A 88 -17.30 31.94 -20.40
C SER A 88 -16.19 32.16 -19.38
N SER A 89 -16.41 33.03 -18.40
CA SER A 89 -15.53 33.09 -17.23
C SER A 89 -15.96 32.02 -16.22
N ALA A 90 -14.98 31.34 -15.62
CA ALA A 90 -15.20 30.40 -14.52
C ALA A 90 -16.00 31.06 -13.39
N ALA A 91 -15.65 32.30 -13.02
CA ALA A 91 -16.30 33.04 -11.94
C ALA A 91 -17.81 33.23 -12.13
N ARG A 92 -18.31 33.25 -13.38
CA ARG A 92 -19.75 33.37 -13.67
C ARG A 92 -20.50 32.04 -13.64
N LYS A 93 -19.77 30.91 -13.67
CA LYS A 93 -20.33 29.56 -13.81
C LYS A 93 -20.15 28.69 -12.58
N VAL A 94 -19.20 29.03 -11.71
CA VAL A 94 -18.98 28.33 -10.43
C VAL A 94 -20.23 28.48 -9.56
N LYS A 95 -20.91 27.35 -9.31
CA LYS A 95 -22.10 27.28 -8.43
C LYS A 95 -21.72 27.06 -6.96
N THR A 96 -20.58 26.42 -6.71
CA THR A 96 -20.08 26.11 -5.37
C THR A 96 -18.56 26.07 -5.40
N LEU A 97 -17.94 26.69 -4.41
CA LEU A 97 -16.50 26.67 -4.19
C LEU A 97 -16.27 26.36 -2.71
N LYS A 98 -15.59 25.25 -2.41
CA LYS A 98 -15.34 24.78 -1.05
C LYS A 98 -13.95 24.17 -0.94
N GLU A 99 -13.36 24.30 0.23
CA GLU A 99 -12.15 23.58 0.62
C GLU A 99 -12.56 22.37 1.46
N ILE A 100 -12.22 21.17 0.97
CA ILE A 100 -12.57 19.92 1.66
C ILE A 100 -11.55 19.52 2.73
N ASN A 101 -10.35 20.12 2.70
CA ASN A 101 -9.25 19.88 3.65
C ASN A 101 -8.84 18.41 3.81
N ILE A 102 -8.83 17.66 2.70
CA ILE A 102 -8.27 16.31 2.63
C ILE A 102 -7.07 16.36 1.68
N ALA A 103 -5.87 16.14 2.23
CA ALA A 103 -4.60 16.17 1.50
C ALA A 103 -3.76 14.91 1.76
N PHE A 104 -4.40 13.81 2.16
CA PHE A 104 -3.76 12.53 2.43
C PHE A 104 -4.47 11.40 1.67
N LEU A 105 -3.76 10.30 1.45
CA LEU A 105 -4.31 9.10 0.82
C LEU A 105 -4.63 8.09 1.94
N PRO A 106 -5.90 7.66 2.08
CA PRO A 106 -6.25 6.59 3.00
C PRO A 106 -5.82 5.25 2.40
N TYR A 107 -4.54 4.91 2.52
CA TYR A 107 -3.96 3.70 1.93
C TYR A 107 -4.50 2.41 2.55
N GLU A 108 -4.68 2.40 3.87
CA GLU A 108 -5.17 1.24 4.61
C GLU A 108 -6.07 1.66 5.76
N SER A 109 -7.04 0.82 6.07
CA SER A 109 -7.83 0.92 7.29
C SER A 109 -6.99 0.35 8.45
N GLN A 110 -6.73 1.20 9.45
CA GLN A 110 -6.00 0.82 10.67
C GLN A 110 -6.91 0.89 11.91
N ALA A 111 -8.17 1.31 11.74
CA ALA A 111 -9.18 1.39 12.77
C ALA A 111 -10.55 0.99 12.20
N ASP A 112 -11.27 0.14 12.92
CA ASP A 112 -12.64 -0.28 12.59
C ASP A 112 -13.68 0.81 12.90
N GLU A 113 -13.28 1.92 13.54
CA GLU A 113 -14.18 2.93 14.05
C GLU A 113 -14.34 4.11 13.06
N PRO A 114 -15.54 4.31 12.47
CA PRO A 114 -15.78 5.35 11.48
C PRO A 114 -15.80 6.77 12.07
N THR A 115 -15.81 6.90 13.40
CA THR A 115 -15.85 8.17 14.12
C THR A 115 -14.49 8.87 14.17
N MET A 116 -13.40 8.20 13.79
CA MET A 116 -12.04 8.77 13.77
C MET A 116 -11.66 9.46 15.08
N GLY A 117 -12.09 8.90 16.21
CA GLY A 117 -11.83 9.46 17.54
C GLY A 117 -12.74 10.64 17.93
N GLU A 118 -13.90 10.82 17.28
CA GLU A 118 -14.94 11.71 17.81
C GLU A 118 -15.57 11.14 19.09
N GLY A 119 -15.52 11.91 20.18
CA GLY A 119 -16.02 11.49 21.48
C GLY A 119 -15.27 12.17 22.64
N PRO A 120 -15.60 11.84 23.90
CA PRO A 120 -14.95 12.39 25.09
C PRO A 120 -13.44 12.07 25.12
N GLU A 121 -13.02 10.95 24.54
CA GLU A 121 -11.62 10.52 24.48
C GLU A 121 -10.78 11.29 23.45
N LYS A 122 -11.39 12.10 22.56
CA LYS A 122 -10.67 12.89 21.55
C LYS A 122 -9.62 13.82 22.17
N ALA A 123 -9.90 14.33 23.36
CA ALA A 123 -8.99 15.21 24.10
C ALA A 123 -7.67 14.53 24.49
N ARG A 124 -7.62 13.19 24.48
CA ARG A 124 -6.43 12.39 24.77
C ARG A 124 -5.63 12.03 23.52
N SER A 125 -6.13 12.35 22.33
CA SER A 125 -5.44 12.02 21.07
C SER A 125 -4.06 12.67 21.01
N GLN A 126 -3.04 11.86 20.74
CA GLN A 126 -1.66 12.31 20.61
C GLN A 126 -1.19 12.20 19.16
N LEU A 127 -0.55 13.25 18.64
CA LEU A 127 0.11 13.23 17.33
C LEU A 127 1.63 13.10 17.53
N LEU A 128 2.16 11.92 17.21
CA LEU A 128 3.59 11.64 17.30
C LEU A 128 4.28 11.94 15.96
N VAL A 129 5.22 12.89 15.94
CA VAL A 129 6.04 13.22 14.77
C VAL A 129 7.41 12.56 14.92
N ILE A 130 7.82 11.77 13.93
CA ILE A 130 9.07 10.99 13.94
C ILE A 130 9.85 11.23 12.65
N ASP A 131 11.17 11.37 12.75
CA ASP A 131 12.07 11.38 11.59
C ASP A 131 12.52 9.97 11.20
N ARG A 132 12.94 9.77 9.94
CA ARG A 132 13.37 8.44 9.45
C ARG A 132 14.58 7.88 10.21
N GLY A 133 15.44 8.76 10.74
CA GLY A 133 16.64 8.43 11.53
C GLY A 133 16.33 7.73 12.85
N PHE A 134 15.09 7.85 13.35
CA PHE A 134 14.60 7.14 14.54
C PHE A 134 14.73 5.61 14.42
N ASP A 135 14.50 5.05 13.23
CA ASP A 135 14.66 3.62 12.97
C ASP A 135 15.08 3.38 11.51
N CYS A 136 16.38 3.27 11.26
CA CYS A 136 16.91 2.96 9.94
C CYS A 136 17.09 1.47 9.68
N VAL A 137 16.92 0.61 10.70
CA VAL A 137 17.12 -0.84 10.55
C VAL A 137 15.87 -1.48 9.97
N SER A 138 14.68 -1.16 10.48
CA SER A 138 13.43 -1.79 10.04
C SER A 138 13.17 -1.74 8.52
N PRO A 139 13.40 -0.62 7.80
CA PRO A 139 13.22 -0.57 6.34
C PRO A 139 14.20 -1.42 5.54
N LEU A 140 15.34 -1.79 6.15
CA LEU A 140 16.40 -2.54 5.48
C LEU A 140 16.28 -4.04 5.70
N LEU A 141 15.41 -4.50 6.60
CA LEU A 141 15.23 -5.92 6.87
C LEU A 141 14.28 -6.57 5.88
N HIS A 142 14.59 -7.79 5.46
CA HIS A 142 13.62 -8.61 4.72
C HIS A 142 12.59 -9.12 5.71
N GLU A 143 11.35 -8.63 5.58
CA GLU A 143 10.26 -8.97 6.47
C GLU A 143 9.45 -10.16 5.88
N LEU A 144 9.01 -11.08 6.73
CA LEU A 144 8.40 -12.36 6.31
C LEU A 144 6.88 -12.41 6.52
N THR A 145 6.24 -11.27 6.77
CA THR A 145 4.78 -11.12 6.65
C THR A 145 4.39 -10.96 5.19
N LEU A 146 3.25 -11.51 4.77
CA LEU A 146 2.84 -11.61 3.36
C LEU A 146 3.01 -10.29 2.57
N GLN A 147 2.44 -9.20 3.06
CA GLN A 147 2.48 -7.92 2.38
C GLN A 147 3.91 -7.38 2.26
N ALA A 148 4.61 -7.25 3.39
CA ALA A 148 5.97 -6.72 3.38
C ALA A 148 6.90 -7.56 2.47
N MET A 149 6.77 -8.88 2.51
CA MET A 149 7.52 -9.81 1.68
C MET A 149 7.18 -9.68 0.19
N ALA A 150 5.90 -9.56 -0.14
CA ALA A 150 5.44 -9.42 -1.53
C ALA A 150 5.96 -8.13 -2.17
N TYR A 151 5.88 -7.00 -1.47
CA TYR A 151 6.34 -5.71 -1.97
C TYR A 151 7.86 -5.59 -2.02
N ASP A 152 8.59 -6.33 -1.18
CA ASP A 152 10.07 -6.35 -1.18
C ASP A 152 10.63 -7.28 -2.28
N LEU A 153 10.03 -8.46 -2.48
CA LEU A 153 10.60 -9.49 -3.34
C LEU A 153 9.99 -9.59 -4.74
N LEU A 154 8.78 -9.07 -4.95
CA LEU A 154 8.08 -9.19 -6.23
C LEU A 154 8.00 -7.83 -6.93
N PRO A 155 7.96 -7.80 -8.29
CA PRO A 155 7.84 -6.56 -9.05
C PRO A 155 6.40 -6.04 -9.02
N ILE A 156 5.96 -5.54 -7.86
CA ILE A 156 4.65 -4.91 -7.69
C ILE A 156 4.83 -3.40 -7.91
N GLU A 157 4.37 -2.90 -9.05
CA GLU A 157 4.36 -1.47 -9.35
C GLU A 157 2.95 -0.89 -9.16
N ASN A 158 2.81 0.17 -8.35
CA ASN A 158 1.54 0.87 -8.11
C ASN A 158 0.36 -0.03 -7.66
N ASP A 159 0.62 -1.07 -6.87
CA ASP A 159 -0.39 -2.04 -6.43
C ASP A 159 -1.07 -2.81 -7.59
N LEU A 160 -0.52 -2.72 -8.81
CA LEU A 160 -1.00 -3.39 -10.01
C LEU A 160 -0.28 -4.73 -10.19
N LYS A 161 -0.79 -5.76 -9.52
CA LYS A 161 -0.66 -7.15 -10.01
C LYS A 161 -1.97 -7.50 -10.74
N GLU A 162 -2.06 -8.67 -11.39
CA GLU A 162 -3.29 -9.15 -12.09
C GLU A 162 -4.59 -9.04 -11.22
N VAL A 163 -4.45 -8.84 -9.90
CA VAL A 163 -5.50 -8.45 -8.95
C VAL A 163 -5.00 -7.28 -8.09
N LEU A 164 -5.86 -6.27 -7.89
CA LEU A 164 -5.64 -5.16 -6.97
C LEU A 164 -5.58 -5.67 -5.52
N LEU A 165 -4.48 -5.40 -4.82
CA LEU A 165 -4.30 -5.71 -3.41
C LEU A 165 -4.75 -4.50 -2.58
N ASP A 166 -6.06 -4.42 -2.31
CA ASP A 166 -6.66 -3.28 -1.60
C ASP A 166 -7.56 -3.72 -0.44
N GLU A 167 -8.08 -2.75 0.31
CA GLU A 167 -9.02 -2.94 1.43
C GLU A 167 -10.37 -3.54 0.99
N ASN A 168 -10.66 -3.61 -0.31
CA ASN A 168 -11.88 -4.22 -0.83
C ASN A 168 -11.76 -5.75 -0.96
N ASP A 169 -10.57 -6.29 -0.75
CA ASP A 169 -10.34 -7.71 -0.68
C ASP A 169 -10.21 -8.20 0.77
N GLU A 170 -11.34 -8.66 1.35
CA GLU A 170 -11.39 -9.21 2.71
C GLU A 170 -10.32 -10.31 2.94
N LEU A 171 -10.03 -11.12 1.91
CA LEU A 171 -9.02 -12.16 2.00
C LEU A 171 -7.61 -11.57 2.11
N TRP A 172 -7.33 -10.45 1.42
CA TRP A 172 -6.06 -9.74 1.53
C TRP A 172 -5.90 -9.15 2.93
N VAL A 173 -6.92 -8.47 3.46
CA VAL A 173 -6.91 -7.85 4.80
C VAL A 173 -6.63 -8.90 5.89
N GLU A 174 -7.21 -10.09 5.78
CA GLU A 174 -6.96 -11.19 6.73
C GLU A 174 -5.52 -11.76 6.63
N LEU A 175 -4.93 -11.80 5.42
CA LEU A 175 -3.67 -12.47 5.16
C LEU A 175 -2.44 -11.55 5.20
N ARG A 176 -2.59 -10.25 4.93
CA ARG A 176 -1.48 -9.31 4.67
C ARG A 176 -0.42 -9.26 5.78
N HIS A 177 -0.84 -9.41 7.03
CA HIS A 177 0.05 -9.38 8.19
C HIS A 177 0.40 -10.77 8.75
N GLN A 178 -0.08 -11.85 8.12
CA GLN A 178 0.28 -13.21 8.51
C GLN A 178 1.69 -13.56 8.03
N HIS A 179 2.38 -14.38 8.83
CA HIS A 179 3.69 -14.90 8.46
C HIS A 179 3.59 -15.83 7.25
N ILE A 180 4.49 -15.70 6.27
CA ILE A 180 4.43 -16.45 5.00
C ILE A 180 4.32 -17.97 5.19
N ALA A 181 4.94 -18.51 6.24
CA ALA A 181 4.90 -19.94 6.58
C ALA A 181 3.49 -20.51 6.80
N VAL A 182 2.52 -19.68 7.20
CA VAL A 182 1.14 -20.11 7.45
C VAL A 182 0.16 -19.64 6.37
N VAL A 183 0.53 -18.69 5.52
CA VAL A 183 -0.37 -18.08 4.52
C VAL A 183 -1.01 -19.13 3.62
N SER A 184 -0.23 -20.02 2.99
CA SER A 184 -0.78 -21.05 2.09
C SER A 184 -1.77 -21.98 2.81
N GLN A 185 -1.52 -22.28 4.10
CA GLN A 185 -2.43 -23.08 4.92
C GLN A 185 -3.71 -22.31 5.24
N SER A 186 -3.60 -21.04 5.61
CA SER A 186 -4.74 -20.14 5.88
C SER A 186 -5.63 -19.98 4.64
N VAL A 187 -5.04 -19.73 3.46
CA VAL A 187 -5.79 -19.61 2.21
C VAL A 187 -6.54 -20.90 1.88
N THR A 188 -5.88 -22.05 2.02
CA THR A 188 -6.49 -23.36 1.77
C THR A 188 -7.61 -23.66 2.78
N LYS A 189 -7.43 -23.28 4.05
CA LYS A 189 -8.46 -23.40 5.09
C LYS A 189 -9.68 -22.54 4.79
N ASN A 190 -9.48 -21.30 4.35
CA ASN A 190 -10.58 -20.40 3.99
C ASN A 190 -11.30 -20.87 2.72
N LEU A 191 -10.56 -21.42 1.74
CA LEU A 191 -11.15 -22.07 0.58
C LEU A 191 -12.02 -23.27 0.96
N LYS A 192 -11.56 -24.13 1.89
CA LYS A 192 -12.36 -25.29 2.37
C LYS A 192 -13.64 -24.81 3.05
N LYS A 193 -13.55 -23.84 3.96
CA LYS A 193 -14.73 -23.23 4.61
C LYS A 193 -15.71 -22.65 3.58
N PHE A 194 -15.20 -21.98 2.55
CA PHE A 194 -16.01 -21.45 1.47
C PHE A 194 -16.77 -22.56 0.75
N THR A 195 -16.08 -23.61 0.32
CA THR A 195 -16.68 -24.76 -0.38
C THR A 195 -17.74 -25.48 0.47
N ASP A 196 -17.46 -25.69 1.76
CA ASP A 196 -18.38 -26.33 2.71
C ASP A 196 -19.65 -25.48 2.91
N SER A 197 -19.50 -24.15 3.04
CA SER A 197 -20.64 -23.23 3.19
C SER A 197 -21.59 -23.26 1.99
N LYS A 198 -21.06 -23.55 0.79
CA LYS A 198 -21.84 -23.66 -0.45
C LYS A 198 -22.33 -25.09 -0.73
N ARG A 199 -22.17 -26.02 0.23
CA ARG A 199 -22.61 -27.43 0.17
C ARG A 199 -22.13 -28.18 -1.08
N MET A 200 -20.91 -27.90 -1.49
CA MET A 200 -20.24 -28.66 -2.54
C MET A 200 -19.79 -30.01 -1.97
N GLY A 201 -20.57 -31.06 -2.20
CA GLY A 201 -20.17 -32.42 -1.83
C GLY A 201 -18.90 -32.85 -2.58
N GLY A 202 -17.81 -33.10 -1.86
CA GLY A 202 -16.64 -33.77 -2.44
C GLY A 202 -15.35 -33.67 -1.63
N GLY A 203 -14.98 -34.80 -1.00
CA GLY A 203 -13.61 -35.29 -0.79
C GLY A 203 -12.66 -34.44 0.06
N ASP A 204 -12.08 -35.07 1.10
CA ASP A 204 -11.28 -34.45 2.16
C ASP A 204 -9.91 -33.86 1.73
N LYS A 205 -9.60 -33.81 0.42
CA LYS A 205 -8.35 -33.26 -0.13
C LYS A 205 -8.63 -32.46 -1.40
N GLN A 206 -9.01 -31.19 -1.25
CA GLN A 206 -9.11 -30.24 -2.37
C GLN A 206 -7.78 -29.50 -2.48
N SER A 207 -7.12 -29.60 -3.65
CA SER A 207 -5.80 -29.03 -3.92
C SER A 207 -5.89 -27.89 -4.95
N MET A 208 -4.80 -27.12 -5.14
CA MET A 208 -4.73 -26.05 -6.16
C MET A 208 -5.13 -26.50 -7.57
N ARG A 209 -4.94 -27.78 -7.90
CA ARG A 209 -5.29 -28.36 -9.21
C ARG A 209 -6.80 -28.42 -9.46
N ASP A 210 -7.61 -28.27 -8.40
CA ASP A 210 -9.07 -28.37 -8.47
C ASP A 210 -9.75 -27.01 -8.64
N LEU A 211 -9.04 -25.89 -8.47
CA LEU A 211 -9.64 -24.55 -8.51
C LEU A 211 -10.23 -24.21 -9.88
N SER A 212 -9.51 -24.54 -10.96
CA SER A 212 -9.99 -24.38 -12.35
C SER A 212 -11.22 -25.24 -12.64
N GLN A 213 -11.34 -26.41 -12.00
CA GLN A 213 -12.53 -27.25 -12.12
C GLN A 213 -13.69 -26.70 -11.31
N MET A 214 -13.42 -26.14 -10.13
CA MET A 214 -14.43 -25.47 -9.30
C MET A 214 -15.01 -24.24 -9.98
N ILE A 215 -14.18 -23.44 -10.65
CA ILE A 215 -14.64 -22.29 -11.46
C ILE A 215 -15.60 -22.77 -12.56
N LYS A 216 -15.29 -23.88 -13.24
CA LYS A 216 -16.17 -24.47 -14.26
C LYS A 216 -17.49 -25.00 -13.67
N LYS A 217 -17.45 -25.58 -12.47
CA LYS A 217 -18.65 -26.10 -11.78
C LYS A 217 -19.53 -24.99 -11.20
N MET A 218 -18.96 -23.84 -10.88
CA MET A 218 -19.63 -22.72 -10.24
C MET A 218 -19.24 -21.37 -10.86
N PRO A 219 -19.70 -21.09 -12.09
CA PRO A 219 -19.38 -19.83 -12.76
C PRO A 219 -19.87 -18.61 -11.97
N GLN A 220 -20.94 -18.74 -11.18
CA GLN A 220 -21.46 -17.67 -10.33
C GLN A 220 -20.48 -17.22 -9.22
N TYR A 221 -19.56 -18.09 -8.79
CA TYR A 221 -18.55 -17.78 -7.77
C TYR A 221 -17.15 -17.60 -8.38
N GLN A 222 -17.04 -17.46 -9.71
CA GLN A 222 -15.76 -17.34 -10.40
C GLN A 222 -14.91 -16.21 -9.83
N LYS A 223 -15.50 -15.04 -9.55
CA LYS A 223 -14.79 -13.87 -9.01
C LYS A 223 -14.16 -14.16 -7.64
N GLU A 224 -14.88 -14.83 -6.75
CA GLU A 224 -14.37 -15.20 -5.42
C GLU A 224 -13.28 -16.28 -5.53
N LEU A 225 -13.51 -17.33 -6.34
CA LEU A 225 -12.51 -18.37 -6.56
C LEU A 225 -11.22 -17.83 -7.19
N SER A 226 -11.33 -16.88 -8.12
CA SER A 226 -10.17 -16.19 -8.69
C SER A 226 -9.32 -15.48 -7.62
N LYS A 227 -9.92 -14.92 -6.56
CA LYS A 227 -9.16 -14.31 -5.46
C LYS A 227 -8.29 -15.33 -4.73
N TYR A 228 -8.84 -16.49 -4.36
CA TYR A 228 -8.07 -17.57 -3.72
C TYR A 228 -6.90 -18.03 -4.59
N ALA A 229 -7.11 -18.15 -5.91
CA ALA A 229 -6.06 -18.51 -6.85
C ALA A 229 -4.90 -17.50 -6.80
N THR A 230 -5.23 -16.21 -6.84
CA THR A 230 -4.24 -15.14 -6.86
C THR A 230 -3.45 -15.08 -5.56
N HIS A 231 -4.08 -15.23 -4.40
CA HIS A 231 -3.37 -15.23 -3.12
C HIS A 231 -2.48 -16.45 -2.92
N LEU A 232 -2.89 -17.63 -3.40
CA LEU A 232 -2.03 -18.81 -3.43
C LEU A 232 -0.81 -18.61 -4.33
N ARG A 233 -1.02 -18.07 -5.54
CA ARG A 233 0.07 -17.74 -6.47
C ARG A 233 0.99 -16.67 -5.89
N LEU A 234 0.44 -15.67 -5.20
CA LEU A 234 1.22 -14.63 -4.54
C LEU A 234 2.14 -15.22 -3.45
N ALA A 235 1.60 -16.10 -2.60
CA ALA A 235 2.38 -16.79 -1.58
C ALA A 235 3.46 -17.70 -2.19
N GLU A 236 3.13 -18.43 -3.27
CA GLU A 236 4.08 -19.26 -4.00
C GLU A 236 5.20 -18.43 -4.63
N ASP A 237 4.87 -17.32 -5.29
CA ASP A 237 5.83 -16.38 -5.87
C ASP A 237 6.77 -15.84 -4.79
N CYS A 238 6.25 -15.45 -3.62
CA CYS A 238 7.05 -14.97 -2.48
C CYS A 238 8.02 -16.06 -2.00
N MET A 239 7.53 -17.28 -1.77
CA MET A 239 8.36 -18.40 -1.30
C MET A 239 9.41 -18.79 -2.33
N LYS A 240 9.06 -18.77 -3.62
CA LYS A 240 10.00 -19.04 -4.71
C LYS A 240 11.09 -17.97 -4.80
N ALA A 241 10.71 -16.70 -4.66
CA ALA A 241 11.67 -15.60 -4.63
C ALA A 241 12.60 -15.70 -3.40
N TYR A 242 12.06 -16.05 -2.24
CA TYR A 242 12.83 -16.24 -1.00
C TYR A 242 13.77 -17.45 -1.04
N GLN A 243 13.30 -18.61 -1.50
CA GLN A 243 14.17 -19.78 -1.69
C GLN A 243 15.24 -19.50 -2.74
N GLY A 244 14.84 -18.86 -3.86
CA GLY A 244 15.77 -18.36 -4.86
C GLY A 244 16.83 -17.43 -4.26
N TYR A 245 16.48 -16.58 -3.31
CA TYR A 245 17.40 -15.68 -2.60
C TYR A 245 18.38 -16.42 -1.68
N VAL A 246 17.89 -17.39 -0.89
CA VAL A 246 18.72 -18.24 -0.01
C VAL A 246 19.68 -19.11 -0.84
N ASP A 247 19.21 -19.64 -1.98
CA ASP A 247 19.98 -20.52 -2.86
C ASP A 247 20.93 -19.74 -3.81
N LYS A 248 20.57 -18.51 -4.22
CA LYS A 248 21.36 -17.68 -5.16
C LYS A 248 22.44 -16.80 -4.52
N LEU A 249 22.74 -16.94 -3.23
CA LEU A 249 24.06 -16.51 -2.70
C LEU A 249 25.24 -17.13 -3.50
N CYS A 250 24.97 -18.13 -4.34
CA CYS A 250 25.94 -18.76 -5.23
C CYS A 250 25.90 -18.35 -6.73
N LYS A 251 24.86 -17.71 -7.32
CA LYS A 251 24.82 -17.46 -8.79
C LYS A 251 24.02 -16.22 -9.27
N VAL A 252 24.77 -15.18 -9.66
CA VAL A 252 24.61 -14.20 -10.77
C VAL A 252 23.19 -13.67 -11.10
N GLU A 253 22.75 -12.62 -10.39
CA GLU A 253 21.81 -11.58 -10.88
C GLU A 253 22.24 -10.23 -10.26
N GLN A 254 23.12 -9.48 -10.93
CA GLN A 254 23.94 -8.44 -10.26
C GLN A 254 23.14 -7.24 -9.67
N ASN A 255 22.02 -6.81 -10.25
CA ASN A 255 21.35 -5.57 -9.81
C ASN A 255 20.49 -5.74 -8.55
N VAL A 256 19.67 -6.81 -8.47
CA VAL A 256 18.93 -7.15 -7.25
C VAL A 256 19.90 -7.58 -6.15
N VAL A 257 21.01 -8.21 -6.52
CA VAL A 257 22.10 -8.55 -5.60
C VAL A 257 22.77 -7.30 -5.02
N ASN A 258 22.90 -6.20 -5.76
CA ASN A 258 23.56 -4.98 -5.27
C ASN A 258 22.77 -4.26 -4.17
N PHE A 259 21.46 -4.11 -4.30
CA PHE A 259 20.64 -3.56 -3.20
C PHE A 259 20.72 -4.42 -1.93
N ASN A 260 20.75 -5.75 -2.08
CA ASN A 260 20.87 -6.65 -0.94
C ASN A 260 22.25 -6.58 -0.28
N LYS A 261 23.32 -6.51 -1.07
CA LYS A 261 24.68 -6.23 -0.57
C LYS A 261 24.72 -4.89 0.19
N MET A 262 24.11 -3.84 -0.37
CA MET A 262 24.02 -2.53 0.28
C MET A 262 23.24 -2.59 1.60
N ARG A 263 22.11 -3.30 1.66
CA ARG A 263 21.34 -3.52 2.90
C ARG A 263 22.22 -4.17 3.98
N ILE A 264 22.93 -5.24 3.64
CA ILE A 264 23.82 -5.94 4.58
C ILE A 264 24.95 -5.02 5.05
N ILE A 265 25.60 -4.29 4.15
CA ILE A 265 26.67 -3.34 4.50
C ILE A 265 26.12 -2.22 5.38
N ALA A 266 24.96 -1.65 5.07
CA ALA A 266 24.31 -0.62 5.88
C ALA A 266 23.97 -1.13 7.28
N LEU A 267 23.39 -2.33 7.40
CA LEU A 267 23.12 -2.98 8.69
C LEU A 267 24.40 -3.22 9.49
N TYR A 268 25.48 -3.64 8.82
CA TYR A 268 26.79 -3.81 9.46
C TYR A 268 27.33 -2.48 10.00
N ILE A 269 27.29 -1.40 9.20
CA ILE A 269 27.71 -0.05 9.61
C ILE A 269 26.91 0.42 10.82
N MET A 270 25.59 0.23 10.82
CA MET A 270 24.71 0.57 11.94
C MET A 270 25.06 -0.25 13.19
N SER A 271 25.32 -1.55 13.04
CA SER A 271 25.71 -2.43 14.16
C SER A 271 27.04 -2.03 14.82
N LYS A 272 27.98 -1.48 14.04
CA LYS A 272 29.28 -0.98 14.53
C LYS A 272 29.22 0.47 15.01
N ASN A 273 28.09 1.14 14.79
CA ASN A 273 27.93 2.58 15.02
C ASN A 273 29.02 3.39 14.27
N GLY A 274 29.16 3.11 12.98
CA GLY A 274 30.17 3.69 12.09
C GLY A 274 31.41 2.82 11.93
N ILE A 275 32.05 2.94 10.77
CA ILE A 275 33.30 2.26 10.40
C ILE A 275 34.31 3.28 9.85
N SER A 276 35.58 2.88 9.65
CA SER A 276 36.54 3.72 8.95
C SER A 276 36.25 3.76 7.45
N GLU A 277 36.65 4.84 6.77
CA GLU A 277 36.50 4.94 5.32
C GLU A 277 37.25 3.82 4.58
N GLU A 278 38.42 3.43 5.08
CA GLU A 278 39.19 2.30 4.52
C GLU A 278 38.39 0.99 4.57
N ASN A 279 37.71 0.70 5.69
CA ASN A 279 36.89 -0.49 5.81
C ASN A 279 35.67 -0.43 4.89
N LEU A 280 35.04 0.74 4.75
CA LEU A 280 33.95 0.92 3.79
C LEU A 280 34.43 0.65 2.35
N ASN A 281 35.58 1.19 1.97
CA ASN A 281 36.17 1.00 0.64
C ASN A 281 36.44 -0.49 0.36
N LYS A 282 36.99 -1.23 1.33
CA LYS A 282 37.21 -2.68 1.20
C LYS A 282 35.90 -3.44 1.03
N LEU A 283 34.87 -3.12 1.82
CA LEU A 283 33.54 -3.76 1.71
C LEU A 283 32.89 -3.50 0.34
N VAL A 284 32.91 -2.26 -0.14
CA VAL A 284 32.39 -1.86 -1.46
C VAL A 284 33.14 -2.56 -2.58
N GLN A 285 34.48 -2.63 -2.48
CA GLN A 285 35.31 -3.30 -3.47
C GLN A 285 35.04 -4.82 -3.52
N HIS A 286 34.99 -5.48 -2.35
CA HIS A 286 34.69 -6.92 -2.27
C HIS A 286 33.27 -7.24 -2.75
N ALA A 287 32.32 -6.35 -2.48
CA ALA A 287 30.95 -6.49 -2.93
C ALA A 287 30.75 -6.13 -4.42
N GLN A 288 31.77 -5.59 -5.09
CA GLN A 288 31.72 -5.13 -6.49
C GLN A 288 30.58 -4.11 -6.71
N LEU A 289 30.44 -3.16 -5.79
CA LEU A 289 29.43 -2.11 -5.85
C LEU A 289 29.94 -0.91 -6.66
N GLU A 290 29.02 -0.21 -7.33
CA GLU A 290 29.34 0.97 -8.11
C GLU A 290 29.66 2.20 -7.22
N PRO A 291 30.33 3.24 -7.74
CA PRO A 291 30.55 4.48 -6.98
C PRO A 291 29.24 5.14 -6.52
N SER A 292 28.17 5.02 -7.31
CA SER A 292 26.80 5.45 -6.98
C SER A 292 26.24 4.71 -5.76
N ASP A 293 26.45 3.39 -5.68
CA ASP A 293 26.06 2.55 -4.53
C ASP A 293 26.83 2.96 -3.26
N LYS A 294 28.14 3.20 -3.38
CA LYS A 294 28.96 3.74 -2.27
C LYS A 294 28.40 5.07 -1.78
N GLN A 295 28.06 5.99 -2.70
CA GLN A 295 27.49 7.27 -2.32
C GLN A 295 26.14 7.12 -1.61
N THR A 296 25.32 6.14 -2.02
CA THR A 296 24.06 5.81 -1.35
C THR A 296 24.29 5.39 0.11
N LEU A 297 25.30 4.56 0.37
CA LEU A 297 25.69 4.18 1.74
C LEU A 297 26.16 5.38 2.57
N LEU A 298 26.92 6.30 1.98
CA LEU A 298 27.37 7.53 2.64
C LEU A 298 26.20 8.48 2.96
N ASN A 299 25.21 8.58 2.07
CA ASN A 299 24.05 9.45 2.23
C ASN A 299 23.16 9.05 3.42
N ILE A 300 23.29 7.83 3.95
CA ILE A 300 22.62 7.40 5.19
C ILE A 300 23.01 8.32 6.37
N SER A 301 24.19 8.94 6.33
CA SER A 301 24.62 9.92 7.33
C SER A 301 23.72 11.16 7.42
N ASN A 302 23.00 11.50 6.34
CA ASN A 302 22.02 12.59 6.33
C ASN A 302 20.78 12.29 7.20
N LEU A 303 20.57 11.03 7.58
CA LEU A 303 19.55 10.61 8.54
C LEU A 303 20.05 10.66 10.00
N GLY A 304 21.22 11.27 10.25
CA GLY A 304 21.78 11.40 11.59
C GLY A 304 22.60 10.20 12.07
N LEU A 305 22.91 9.24 11.19
CA LEU A 305 23.69 8.05 11.51
C LEU A 305 25.20 8.25 11.32
N ASN A 306 26.00 7.54 12.12
CA ASN A 306 27.44 7.45 11.89
C ASN A 306 27.73 6.40 10.80
N VAL A 307 28.31 6.84 9.68
CA VAL A 307 28.70 5.95 8.56
C VAL A 307 30.23 5.79 8.52
N CYS A 308 30.94 6.82 8.09
CA CYS A 308 32.40 6.91 8.18
C CYS A 308 32.79 7.79 9.39
N ILE A 309 33.72 7.31 10.21
CA ILE A 309 34.15 8.00 11.44
C ILE A 309 35.67 8.08 11.52
N ASP A 310 36.20 9.30 11.69
CA ASP A 310 37.64 9.58 11.84
C ASP A 310 38.05 9.82 13.30
N GLY A 311 37.26 9.32 14.25
CA GLY A 311 37.51 9.40 15.70
C GLY A 311 36.40 10.09 16.49
N ASN A 312 35.72 11.07 15.91
CA ASN A 312 34.55 11.72 16.54
C ASN A 312 33.25 11.02 16.14
N ARG A 313 32.74 10.16 17.03
CA ARG A 313 31.43 9.51 16.86
C ARG A 313 30.33 10.44 17.39
N LYS A 314 29.30 10.72 16.60
CA LYS A 314 28.08 11.34 17.15
C LYS A 314 27.44 10.34 18.11
N LYS A 315 27.02 10.80 19.29
CA LYS A 315 26.24 9.96 20.21
C LYS A 315 24.82 9.84 19.63
N VAL A 316 24.57 8.77 18.89
CA VAL A 316 23.23 8.47 18.37
C VAL A 316 22.37 7.96 19.52
N TYR A 317 21.20 8.56 19.72
CA TYR A 317 20.24 8.09 20.71
C TYR A 317 19.78 6.68 20.33
N GLN A 318 19.98 5.72 21.24
CA GLN A 318 19.45 4.37 21.08
C GLN A 318 18.20 4.24 21.91
N VAL A 319 17.08 3.93 21.25
CA VAL A 319 15.81 3.69 21.93
C VAL A 319 15.96 2.43 22.80
N PRO A 320 15.75 2.53 24.12
CA PRO A 320 15.79 1.37 25.01
C PRO A 320 14.79 0.31 24.57
N ARG A 321 15.24 -0.94 24.45
CA ARG A 321 14.36 -2.06 24.12
C ARG A 321 13.83 -2.68 25.40
N LYS A 322 12.50 -2.77 25.52
CA LYS A 322 11.85 -3.59 26.54
C LYS A 322 12.17 -5.06 26.28
N GLU A 323 12.57 -5.79 27.32
CA GLU A 323 12.75 -7.24 27.27
C GLU A 323 11.40 -7.91 27.00
N ARG A 324 11.38 -8.95 26.15
CA ARG A 324 10.13 -9.58 25.72
C ARG A 324 9.91 -10.88 26.44
N ILE A 325 8.67 -11.08 26.87
CA ILE A 325 8.20 -12.28 27.58
C ILE A 325 7.83 -13.40 26.60
N THR A 326 7.58 -13.09 25.32
CA THR A 326 7.10 -14.06 24.32
C THR A 326 8.21 -14.88 23.68
N GLU A 327 8.03 -16.20 23.62
CA GLU A 327 8.81 -17.11 22.78
C GLU A 327 8.70 -16.68 21.31
N GLN A 328 9.84 -16.44 20.67
CA GLN A 328 9.88 -16.12 19.24
C GLN A 328 9.52 -17.37 18.44
N THR A 329 8.29 -17.44 17.92
CA THR A 329 7.79 -18.59 17.15
C THR A 329 8.64 -18.87 15.89
N TYR A 330 9.26 -17.83 15.30
CA TYR A 330 10.04 -17.92 14.07
C TYR A 330 11.46 -17.35 14.26
N GLN A 331 12.48 -18.16 14.00
CA GLN A 331 13.89 -17.79 14.16
C GLN A 331 14.38 -16.69 13.21
N MET A 332 13.76 -16.57 12.03
CA MET A 332 14.10 -15.57 11.02
C MET A 332 13.33 -14.25 11.19
N SER A 333 12.38 -14.19 12.12
CA SER A 333 11.45 -13.04 12.31
C SER A 333 11.53 -12.52 13.75
N ARG A 334 12.76 -12.34 14.23
CA ARG A 334 13.04 -11.93 15.63
C ARG A 334 13.04 -10.43 15.84
N TRP A 335 13.32 -9.69 14.77
CA TRP A 335 13.29 -8.24 14.82
C TRP A 335 11.86 -7.75 15.06
N THR A 336 11.76 -6.57 15.63
CA THR A 336 10.49 -5.85 15.66
C THR A 336 10.82 -4.38 15.59
N PRO A 337 10.06 -3.62 14.79
CA PRO A 337 10.30 -2.21 14.61
C PRO A 337 10.39 -1.45 15.92
N ILE A 338 11.35 -0.53 15.99
CA ILE A 338 11.58 0.29 17.18
C ILE A 338 10.33 1.10 17.48
N LEU A 339 9.58 1.51 16.44
CA LEU A 339 8.31 2.21 16.52
C LEU A 339 7.26 1.52 17.41
N LYS A 340 7.29 0.19 17.55
CA LYS A 340 6.32 -0.52 18.40
C LYS A 340 6.47 -0.16 19.89
N VAL A 341 7.67 0.18 20.35
CA VAL A 341 7.95 0.50 21.76
C VAL A 341 7.31 1.81 22.23
N PRO A 342 7.51 2.97 21.57
CA PRO A 342 6.84 4.20 21.98
C PRO A 342 5.33 4.11 21.80
N LEU A 343 4.83 3.44 20.75
CA LEU A 343 3.39 3.23 20.57
C LEU A 343 2.77 2.47 21.74
N GLN A 344 3.39 1.35 22.13
CA GLN A 344 2.93 0.60 23.31
C GLN A 344 3.05 1.43 24.59
N THR A 345 4.12 2.21 24.74
CA THR A 345 4.33 3.01 25.96
C THR A 345 3.32 4.14 26.09
N ILE A 346 2.98 4.81 24.98
CA ILE A 346 1.91 5.82 24.94
C ILE A 346 0.58 5.18 25.33
N PHE A 347 0.28 4.01 24.76
CA PHE A 347 -0.95 3.27 25.07
C PHE A 347 -1.00 2.79 26.54
N ASP A 348 0.11 2.28 27.07
CA ASP A 348 0.20 1.79 28.45
C ASP A 348 0.18 2.92 29.48
N SER A 349 0.67 4.12 29.14
CA SER A 349 0.66 5.29 30.04
C SER A 349 -0.74 5.87 30.27
N GLU A 350 -1.70 5.39 29.50
CA GLU A 350 -3.08 5.89 29.41
C GLU A 350 -4.12 4.94 30.02
N ASN A 351 -3.70 3.75 30.47
CA ASN A 351 -4.50 2.81 31.27
C ASN A 351 -3.92 2.71 32.68
#